data_AF-A0A932WSK3-F1
#
_entry.id   AF-A0A932WSK3-F1
#
_cell.length_a   1.000
_cell.length_b   1.000
_cell.length_c   1.000
_cell.angle_alpha   90.00
_cell.angle_beta   90.00
_cell.angle_gamma   90.00
#
_symmetry.space_group_name_H-M   'P 1'
#
loop_
_entity.id
_entity.type
_entity.pdbx_description
1 polymer ?
#
loop_
_entity_poly.entity_id
_entity_poly.type
_entity_poly.pdbx_seq_one_letter_code
_entity_poly.pdbx_strand_id
1 'polypeptide(L)'
;MRRLAVALTVLFVLSTQALAWHDGGHKIVAAIAFRQLTPAKQAAVAKLLKEHPRFNEEFKAKMPHGLDDSAKNEWIFQQAAVFPDIARQYSDDLKAEYHHPSWHYINMPEFLSTEDRMALHPEGNLNLSLDPPASLDEKSNVIQVIRAARKIIADTNTSGEDRALMLSWLFHTVGDIHQPLHSTAFFSRELFPHGDKGGNKVRSSRL
;
A
#
# COMPACT_ATOMS: atom_id res chain seq x y z
N MET A 1 -0.15 11.15 -43.36
CA MET A 1 -0.70 11.86 -42.18
C MET A 1 -2.03 11.27 -41.67
N ARG A 2 -3.08 11.08 -42.50
CA ARG A 2 -4.36 10.47 -42.06
C ARG A 2 -4.25 9.09 -41.41
N ARG A 3 -3.37 8.21 -41.89
CA ARG A 3 -3.18 6.85 -41.32
C ARG A 3 -2.47 6.86 -39.96
N LEU A 4 -1.56 7.81 -39.71
CA LEU A 4 -0.94 8.01 -38.39
C LEU A 4 -1.94 8.58 -37.38
N ALA A 5 -2.80 9.52 -37.81
CA ALA A 5 -3.83 10.08 -36.96
C ALA A 5 -4.82 8.99 -36.50
N VAL A 6 -5.29 8.12 -37.40
CA VAL A 6 -6.18 7.00 -37.06
C VAL A 6 -5.50 5.98 -36.13
N ALA A 7 -4.22 5.67 -36.36
CA ALA A 7 -3.47 4.76 -35.49
C ALA A 7 -3.29 5.32 -34.06
N LEU A 8 -3.04 6.62 -33.91
CA LEU A 8 -3.00 7.31 -32.62
C LEU A 8 -4.37 7.31 -31.93
N THR A 9 -5.47 7.55 -32.65
CA THR A 9 -6.82 7.52 -32.07
C THR A 9 -7.20 6.13 -31.56
N VAL A 10 -6.82 5.05 -32.26
CA VAL A 10 -7.08 3.67 -31.81
C VAL A 10 -6.29 3.32 -30.54
N LEU A 11 -5.07 3.84 -30.39
CA LEU A 11 -4.25 3.67 -29.18
C LEU A 11 -4.84 4.36 -27.94
N PHE A 12 -5.52 5.50 -28.10
CA PHE A 12 -6.19 6.20 -26.99
C PHE A 12 -7.52 5.57 -26.58
N VAL A 13 -8.23 4.87 -27.47
CA VAL A 13 -9.51 4.20 -27.14
C VAL A 13 -9.28 2.85 -26.43
N LEU A 14 -8.08 2.30 -26.52
CA LEU A 14 -7.68 1.04 -25.86
C LEU A 14 -6.99 1.24 -24.50
N SER A 15 -6.89 2.47 -23.98
CA SER A 15 -6.38 2.69 -22.63
C SER A 15 -7.41 2.22 -21.60
N THR A 16 -7.28 0.96 -21.16
CA THR A 16 -7.98 0.45 -19.99
C THR A 16 -7.65 1.35 -18.79
N GLN A 17 -8.57 1.45 -17.82
CA GLN A 17 -8.29 2.09 -16.55
C GLN A 17 -6.91 1.63 -16.06
N ALA A 18 -6.02 2.57 -15.78
CA ALA A 18 -4.89 2.27 -14.93
C ALA A 18 -5.50 1.90 -13.58
N LEU A 19 -5.67 0.59 -13.36
CA LEU A 19 -6.03 0.02 -12.08
C LEU A 19 -4.82 0.28 -11.17
N ALA A 20 -4.68 1.53 -10.73
CA ALA A 20 -3.70 1.91 -9.74
C ALA A 20 -3.87 0.95 -8.57
N TRP A 21 -2.83 0.14 -8.33
CA TRP A 21 -2.65 -0.86 -7.28
C TRP A 21 -3.85 -1.07 -6.34
N HIS A 22 -4.95 -1.59 -6.88
CA HIS A 22 -6.03 -2.13 -6.04
C HIS A 22 -5.57 -3.50 -5.52
N ASP A 23 -6.46 -4.26 -4.86
CA ASP A 23 -6.21 -5.63 -4.42
C ASP A 23 -5.37 -6.47 -5.40
N GLY A 24 -5.64 -6.38 -6.72
CA GLY A 24 -4.90 -7.11 -7.75
C GLY A 24 -3.41 -6.77 -7.80
N GLY A 25 -3.06 -5.48 -7.69
CA GLY A 25 -1.68 -5.02 -7.72
C GLY A 25 -0.88 -5.52 -6.51
N HIS A 26 -1.43 -5.36 -5.30
CA HIS A 26 -0.78 -5.86 -4.08
C HIS A 26 -0.61 -7.38 -4.11
N LYS A 27 -1.64 -8.12 -4.57
CA LYS A 27 -1.54 -9.58 -4.72
C LYS A 27 -0.46 -9.99 -5.74
N ILE A 28 -0.28 -9.24 -6.83
CA ILE A 28 0.78 -9.51 -7.81
C ILE A 28 2.17 -9.30 -7.20
N VAL A 29 2.41 -8.17 -6.52
CA VAL A 29 3.70 -7.91 -5.84
C VAL A 29 3.98 -9.00 -4.81
N ALA A 30 2.97 -9.37 -4.03
CA ALA A 30 3.08 -10.43 -3.03
C ALA A 30 3.37 -11.80 -3.66
N ALA A 31 2.72 -12.15 -4.78
CA ALA A 31 2.96 -13.38 -5.51
C ALA A 31 4.39 -13.45 -6.07
N ILE A 32 4.88 -12.35 -6.65
CA ILE A 32 6.26 -12.26 -7.12
C ILE A 32 7.23 -12.48 -5.96
N ALA A 33 7.04 -11.78 -4.83
CA ALA A 33 7.88 -11.93 -3.65
C ALA A 33 7.85 -13.37 -3.09
N PHE A 34 6.67 -13.99 -2.98
CA PHE A 34 6.51 -15.36 -2.49
C PHE A 34 7.30 -16.37 -3.34
N ARG A 35 7.26 -16.22 -4.67
CA ARG A 35 7.96 -17.12 -5.61
C ARG A 35 9.48 -16.96 -5.61
N GLN A 36 9.99 -15.86 -5.07
CA GLN A 36 11.43 -15.65 -4.83
C GLN A 36 11.92 -16.29 -3.52
N LEU A 37 11.01 -16.72 -2.64
CA LEU A 37 11.36 -17.39 -1.39
C LEU A 37 11.67 -18.88 -1.63
N THR A 38 12.56 -19.43 -0.81
CA THR A 38 12.73 -20.89 -0.75
C THR A 38 11.49 -21.57 -0.17
N PRO A 39 11.21 -22.85 -0.47
CA PRO A 39 10.05 -23.56 0.09
C PRO A 39 10.00 -23.52 1.63
N ALA A 40 11.15 -23.61 2.30
CA ALA A 40 11.23 -23.49 3.76
C ALA A 40 10.80 -22.09 4.26
N LYS A 41 11.21 -21.02 3.56
CA LYS A 41 10.80 -19.65 3.90
C LYS A 41 9.31 -19.41 3.60
N GLN A 42 8.80 -19.94 2.50
CA GLN A 42 7.37 -19.90 2.18
C GLN A 42 6.53 -20.52 3.30
N ALA A 43 6.91 -21.72 3.76
CA ALA A 43 6.23 -22.41 4.85
C ALA A 43 6.35 -21.66 6.19
N ALA A 44 7.53 -21.12 6.52
CA ALA A 44 7.75 -20.36 7.75
C ALA A 44 6.90 -19.07 7.79
N VAL A 45 6.85 -18.34 6.69
CA VAL A 45 6.02 -17.13 6.58
C VAL A 45 4.53 -17.47 6.65
N ALA A 46 4.08 -18.50 5.92
CA ALA A 46 2.69 -18.92 5.97
C ALA A 46 2.29 -19.43 7.37
N LYS A 47 3.22 -20.04 8.11
CA LYS A 47 3.01 -20.42 9.52
C LYS A 47 2.79 -19.18 10.39
N LEU A 48 3.67 -18.18 10.29
CA LEU A 48 3.52 -16.93 11.06
C LEU A 48 2.21 -16.22 10.72
N LEU A 49 1.87 -16.10 9.42
CA LEU A 49 0.62 -15.44 9.01
C LEU A 49 -0.65 -16.16 9.48
N LYS A 50 -0.59 -17.45 9.83
CA LYS A 50 -1.71 -18.16 10.47
C LYS A 50 -1.99 -17.68 11.90
N GLU A 51 -1.03 -16.99 12.53
CA GLU A 51 -1.19 -16.36 13.84
C GLU A 51 -1.81 -14.96 13.74
N HIS A 52 -2.13 -14.46 12.54
CA HIS A 52 -2.76 -13.16 12.37
C HIS A 52 -4.07 -13.06 13.19
N PRO A 53 -4.35 -11.97 13.93
CA PRO A 53 -5.55 -11.84 14.79
C PRO A 53 -6.86 -12.09 14.05
N ARG A 54 -6.89 -11.72 12.77
CA ARG A 54 -8.02 -11.88 11.84
C ARG A 54 -7.88 -13.07 10.88
N PHE A 55 -7.06 -14.08 11.19
CA PHE A 55 -6.78 -15.18 10.26
C PHE A 55 -8.06 -15.95 9.89
N ASN A 56 -8.95 -16.22 10.83
CA ASN A 56 -10.13 -17.03 10.54
C ASN A 56 -11.09 -16.32 9.58
N GLU A 57 -11.29 -15.02 9.78
CA GLU A 57 -12.28 -14.20 9.07
C GLU A 57 -11.76 -13.68 7.74
N GLU A 58 -10.50 -13.24 7.70
CA GLU A 58 -9.94 -12.57 6.52
C GLU A 58 -9.13 -13.49 5.63
N PHE A 59 -8.66 -14.61 6.17
CA PHE A 59 -7.85 -15.58 5.46
C PHE A 59 -8.62 -16.88 5.27
N LYS A 60 -8.84 -17.66 6.33
CA LYS A 60 -9.44 -18.99 6.22
C LYS A 60 -10.83 -18.97 5.57
N ALA A 61 -11.71 -18.06 5.97
CA ALA A 61 -13.07 -17.98 5.43
C ALA A 61 -13.14 -17.55 3.96
N LYS A 62 -12.12 -16.84 3.46
CA LYS A 62 -12.06 -16.31 2.09
C LYS A 62 -11.19 -17.17 1.14
N MET A 63 -10.55 -18.21 1.68
CA MET A 63 -9.66 -19.08 0.93
C MET A 63 -10.45 -19.95 -0.06
N PRO A 64 -10.04 -20.02 -1.34
CA PRO A 64 -10.62 -20.95 -2.31
C PRO A 64 -10.51 -22.41 -1.87
N HIS A 65 -11.53 -23.20 -2.18
CA HIS A 65 -11.50 -24.65 -1.95
C HIS A 65 -10.64 -25.36 -2.99
N GLY A 66 -10.13 -26.55 -2.64
CA GLY A 66 -9.40 -27.42 -3.57
C GLY A 66 -7.94 -27.03 -3.82
N LEU A 67 -7.40 -26.05 -3.08
CA LEU A 67 -5.98 -25.70 -3.16
C LEU A 67 -5.10 -26.78 -2.53
N ASP A 68 -3.96 -27.08 -3.16
CA ASP A 68 -2.87 -27.81 -2.51
C ASP A 68 -2.15 -26.92 -1.48
N ASP A 69 -1.24 -27.50 -0.69
CA ASP A 69 -0.61 -26.78 0.40
C ASP A 69 0.34 -25.66 -0.07
N SER A 70 0.94 -25.78 -1.26
CA SER A 70 1.76 -24.71 -1.82
C SER A 70 0.90 -23.53 -2.24
N ALA A 71 -0.21 -23.80 -2.95
CA ALA A 71 -1.17 -22.80 -3.37
C ALA A 71 -1.87 -22.13 -2.18
N LYS A 72 -2.16 -22.86 -1.10
CA LYS A 72 -2.67 -22.26 0.16
C LYS A 72 -1.67 -21.27 0.75
N ASN A 73 -0.38 -21.63 0.79
CA ASN A 73 0.65 -20.75 1.34
C ASN A 73 0.83 -19.48 0.49
N GLU A 74 0.82 -19.61 -0.84
CA GLU A 74 0.86 -18.46 -1.74
C GLU A 74 -0.38 -17.58 -1.55
N TRP A 75 -1.57 -18.18 -1.43
CA TRP A 75 -2.81 -17.45 -1.20
C TRP A 75 -2.79 -16.69 0.13
N ILE A 76 -2.32 -17.29 1.23
CA ILE A 76 -2.17 -16.61 2.52
C ILE A 76 -1.24 -15.40 2.40
N PHE A 77 -0.13 -15.56 1.67
CA PHE A 77 0.84 -14.48 1.45
C PHE A 77 0.24 -13.32 0.65
N GLN A 78 -0.50 -13.63 -0.43
CA GLN A 78 -1.23 -12.65 -1.24
C GLN A 78 -2.34 -11.95 -0.44
N GLN A 79 -3.06 -12.69 0.40
CA GLN A 79 -4.14 -12.15 1.22
C GLN A 79 -3.62 -11.20 2.32
N ALA A 80 -2.46 -11.50 2.91
CA ALA A 80 -1.80 -10.62 3.86
C ALA A 80 -1.48 -9.25 3.25
N ALA A 81 -1.07 -9.21 1.97
CA ALA A 81 -0.73 -7.97 1.28
C ALA A 81 -1.93 -7.06 0.99
N VAL A 82 -3.17 -7.55 1.12
CA VAL A 82 -4.39 -6.74 0.93
C VAL A 82 -5.15 -6.48 2.24
N PHE A 83 -4.76 -7.12 3.35
CA PHE A 83 -5.43 -6.95 4.64
C PHE A 83 -5.56 -5.48 5.09
N PRO A 84 -4.52 -4.63 5.00
CA PRO A 84 -4.65 -3.23 5.39
C PRO A 84 -5.73 -2.45 4.63
N ASP A 85 -5.96 -2.79 3.37
CA ASP A 85 -7.03 -2.19 2.56
C ASP A 85 -8.41 -2.77 2.87
N ILE A 86 -8.49 -4.05 3.25
CA ILE A 86 -9.72 -4.65 3.75
C ILE A 86 -10.18 -3.96 5.05
N ALA A 87 -9.24 -3.65 5.95
CA ALA A 87 -9.53 -2.99 7.23
C ALA A 87 -10.23 -1.63 7.08
N ARG A 88 -10.09 -0.95 5.93
CA ARG A 88 -10.81 0.29 5.60
C ARG A 88 -12.34 0.14 5.66
N GLN A 89 -12.83 -1.07 5.42
CA GLN A 89 -14.25 -1.42 5.30
C GLN A 89 -14.88 -1.82 6.64
N TYR A 90 -14.09 -2.00 7.69
CA TYR A 90 -14.62 -2.29 9.03
C TYR A 90 -15.40 -1.09 9.60
N SER A 91 -16.22 -1.39 10.60
CA SER A 91 -16.90 -0.42 11.46
C SER A 91 -16.30 -0.39 12.86
N ASP A 92 -16.59 0.68 13.61
CA ASP A 92 -16.39 0.77 15.06
C ASP A 92 -14.94 0.47 15.52
N ASP A 93 -14.80 -0.29 16.61
CA ASP A 93 -13.52 -0.59 17.26
C ASP A 93 -12.55 -1.31 16.32
N LEU A 94 -13.04 -2.22 15.46
CA LEU A 94 -12.20 -2.92 14.49
C LEU A 94 -11.61 -1.95 13.46
N LYS A 95 -12.37 -0.92 13.06
CA LYS A 95 -11.81 0.11 12.19
C LYS A 95 -10.73 0.90 12.91
N ALA A 96 -10.97 1.31 14.15
CA ALA A 96 -10.00 2.05 14.94
C ALA A 96 -8.70 1.25 15.20
N GLU A 97 -8.81 -0.07 15.31
CA GLU A 97 -7.68 -0.96 15.58
C GLU A 97 -6.81 -1.22 14.33
N TYR A 98 -7.42 -1.40 13.16
CA TYR A 98 -6.70 -1.89 11.97
C TYR A 98 -6.57 -0.88 10.82
N HIS A 99 -7.36 0.19 10.81
CA HIS A 99 -7.34 1.17 9.72
C HIS A 99 -6.48 2.38 10.07
N HIS A 100 -5.29 2.45 9.48
CA HIS A 100 -4.37 3.59 9.62
C HIS A 100 -4.14 4.28 8.26
N PRO A 101 -4.93 5.31 7.91
CA PRO A 101 -4.89 5.94 6.59
C PRO A 101 -3.51 6.48 6.18
N SER A 102 -2.79 7.09 7.12
CA SER A 102 -1.50 7.75 6.87
C SER A 102 -0.37 6.76 6.60
N TRP A 103 -0.51 5.51 7.01
CA TRP A 103 0.51 4.47 6.88
C TRP A 103 0.72 4.03 5.43
N HIS A 104 -0.20 4.37 4.53
CA HIS A 104 -0.18 3.98 3.12
C HIS A 104 0.65 4.90 2.22
N TYR A 105 1.09 6.07 2.69
CA TYR A 105 1.75 7.04 1.83
C TYR A 105 2.78 7.90 2.57
N ILE A 106 3.59 8.61 1.78
CA ILE A 106 4.37 9.78 2.20
C ILE A 106 4.16 10.87 1.17
N ASN A 107 3.82 12.09 1.61
CA ASN A 107 3.49 13.19 0.71
C ASN A 107 4.73 14.05 0.45
N MET A 108 5.69 13.56 -0.35
CA MET A 108 6.81 14.40 -0.77
C MET A 108 6.29 15.54 -1.66
N PRO A 109 6.55 16.81 -1.30
CA PRO A 109 5.94 17.93 -2.01
C PRO A 109 6.61 18.18 -3.37
N GLU A 110 5.80 18.13 -4.42
CA GLU A 110 6.19 18.53 -5.77
C GLU A 110 5.44 19.80 -6.18
N PHE A 111 6.09 20.66 -6.99
CA PHE A 111 5.56 21.99 -7.31
C PHE A 111 5.57 22.24 -8.81
N LEU A 112 4.58 22.98 -9.31
CA LEU A 112 4.48 23.33 -10.73
C LEU A 112 5.59 24.30 -11.18
N SER A 113 5.98 25.23 -10.30
CA SER A 113 6.99 26.24 -10.57
C SER A 113 7.79 26.62 -9.33
N THR A 114 8.91 27.33 -9.53
CA THR A 114 9.70 27.89 -8.45
C THR A 114 8.91 28.90 -7.62
N GLU A 115 8.04 29.68 -8.26
CA GLU A 115 7.17 30.66 -7.59
C GLU A 115 6.16 29.97 -6.67
N ASP A 116 5.57 28.85 -7.10
CA ASP A 116 4.67 28.07 -6.26
C ASP A 116 5.43 27.48 -5.06
N ARG A 117 6.66 26.99 -5.25
CA ARG A 117 7.53 26.52 -4.15
C ARG A 117 7.92 27.65 -3.18
N MET A 118 8.18 28.86 -3.68
CA MET A 118 8.54 30.00 -2.84
C MET A 118 7.35 30.54 -2.05
N ALA A 119 6.14 30.41 -2.58
CA ALA A 119 4.93 30.92 -1.95
C ALA A 119 4.24 29.91 -1.03
N LEU A 120 4.39 28.61 -1.31
CA LEU A 120 3.81 27.52 -0.54
C LEU A 120 4.90 26.85 0.30
N HIS A 121 4.70 26.79 1.61
CA HIS A 121 5.59 26.10 2.56
C HIS A 121 4.87 24.95 3.27
N PRO A 122 4.47 23.88 2.55
CA PRO A 122 3.68 22.80 3.12
C PRO A 122 4.46 21.93 4.12
N GLU A 123 5.79 21.95 4.07
CA GLU A 123 6.67 21.04 4.81
C GLU A 123 6.42 21.07 6.32
N GLY A 124 6.09 22.23 6.89
CA GLY A 124 5.77 22.36 8.31
C GLY A 124 4.52 21.59 8.76
N ASN A 125 3.66 21.21 7.82
CA ASN A 125 2.43 20.45 8.06
C ASN A 125 2.51 18.99 7.56
N LEU A 126 3.64 18.60 6.95
CA LEU A 126 3.85 17.27 6.38
C LEU A 126 4.76 16.44 7.30
N ASN A 127 4.41 15.17 7.51
CA ASN A 127 5.34 14.23 8.13
C ASN A 127 6.29 13.67 7.07
N LEU A 128 7.45 14.32 6.92
CA LEU A 128 8.53 13.91 6.02
C LEU A 128 9.64 13.09 6.72
N SER A 129 9.44 12.73 8.00
CA SER A 129 10.43 11.94 8.75
C SER A 129 10.55 10.54 8.17
N LEU A 130 11.78 10.09 7.97
CA LEU A 130 12.08 8.72 7.52
C LEU A 130 12.36 7.78 8.69
N ASP A 131 12.54 8.30 9.90
CA ASP A 131 12.79 7.49 11.08
C ASP A 131 11.49 7.23 11.83
N PRO A 132 11.23 5.97 12.20
CA PRO A 132 10.01 5.64 12.93
C PRO A 132 10.03 6.31 14.31
N PRO A 133 8.86 6.78 14.81
CA PRO A 133 8.71 7.17 16.20
C PRO A 133 8.97 5.97 17.15
N ALA A 134 9.03 6.24 18.46
CA ALA A 134 9.16 5.18 19.46
C ALA A 134 8.01 4.15 19.39
N SER A 135 6.82 4.60 19.01
CA SER A 135 5.65 3.77 18.72
C SER A 135 4.92 4.37 17.51
N LEU A 136 4.51 3.54 16.56
CA LEU A 136 3.71 3.98 15.42
C LEU A 136 2.39 4.58 15.92
N ASP A 137 1.91 5.59 15.21
CA ASP A 137 0.68 6.31 15.51
C ASP A 137 -0.07 6.70 14.23
N GLU A 138 -1.23 7.32 14.37
CA GLU A 138 -2.07 7.77 13.26
C GLU A 138 -1.42 8.79 12.31
N LYS A 139 -0.24 9.33 12.64
CA LYS A 139 0.49 10.27 11.79
C LYS A 139 1.70 9.65 11.09
N SER A 140 2.05 8.41 11.44
CA SER A 140 3.19 7.70 10.88
C SER A 140 3.01 7.49 9.38
N ASN A 141 4.07 7.74 8.61
CA ASN A 141 4.04 7.57 7.15
C ASN A 141 4.53 6.16 6.73
N VAL A 142 4.33 5.82 5.47
CA VAL A 142 4.69 4.52 4.89
C VAL A 142 6.14 4.08 5.14
N ILE A 143 7.11 5.01 5.12
CA ILE A 143 8.53 4.68 5.38
C ILE A 143 8.74 4.29 6.84
N GLN A 144 8.12 5.03 7.76
CA GLN A 144 8.20 4.75 9.19
C GLN A 144 7.59 3.38 9.50
N VAL A 145 6.45 3.06 8.88
CA VAL A 145 5.77 1.76 9.02
C VAL A 145 6.64 0.63 8.49
N ILE A 146 7.23 0.75 7.30
CA ILE A 146 8.16 -0.25 6.75
C ILE A 146 9.32 -0.51 7.72
N ARG A 147 9.94 0.55 8.27
CA ARG A 147 11.08 0.43 9.18
C ARG A 147 10.70 -0.18 10.53
N ALA A 148 9.56 0.22 11.08
CA ALA A 148 9.04 -0.34 12.34
C ALA A 148 8.62 -1.80 12.17
N ALA A 149 7.87 -2.12 11.10
CA ALA A 149 7.44 -3.49 10.79
C ALA A 149 8.63 -4.46 10.72
N ARG A 150 9.70 -4.07 10.02
CA ARG A 150 10.93 -4.88 9.93
C ARG A 150 11.55 -5.17 11.30
N LYS A 151 11.51 -4.22 12.25
CA LYS A 151 11.99 -4.43 13.62
C LYS A 151 11.07 -5.36 14.40
N ILE A 152 9.76 -5.11 14.35
CA ILE A 152 8.74 -5.88 15.08
C ILE A 152 8.73 -7.34 14.63
N ILE A 153 8.75 -7.61 13.33
CA ILE A 153 8.74 -8.97 12.77
C ILE A 153 9.99 -9.76 13.19
N ALA A 154 11.14 -9.08 13.35
CA ALA A 154 12.41 -9.67 13.72
C ALA A 154 12.58 -9.90 15.23
N ASP A 155 11.80 -9.20 16.08
CA ASP A 155 11.87 -9.33 17.53
C ASP A 155 11.12 -10.58 18.01
N THR A 156 11.84 -11.50 18.64
CA THR A 156 11.27 -12.74 19.17
C THR A 156 10.48 -12.54 20.46
N ASN A 157 10.56 -11.37 21.09
CA ASN A 157 9.75 -11.02 22.27
C ASN A 157 8.37 -10.46 21.88
N THR A 158 8.20 -10.05 20.62
CA THR A 158 6.89 -9.62 20.11
C THR A 158 6.02 -10.85 19.88
N SER A 159 4.73 -10.76 20.22
CA SER A 159 3.75 -11.82 20.00
C SER A 159 3.68 -12.25 18.53
N GLY A 160 3.30 -13.49 18.27
CA GLY A 160 3.12 -13.97 16.90
C GLY A 160 1.99 -13.25 16.16
N GLU A 161 0.94 -12.86 16.88
CA GLU A 161 -0.18 -12.05 16.40
C GLU A 161 0.29 -10.69 15.87
N ASP A 162 1.04 -9.92 16.68
CA ASP A 162 1.56 -8.61 16.27
C ASP A 162 2.57 -8.73 15.14
N ARG A 163 3.43 -9.76 15.17
CA ARG A 163 4.38 -10.04 14.09
C ARG A 163 3.68 -10.38 12.79
N ALA A 164 2.60 -11.15 12.82
CA ALA A 164 1.80 -11.49 11.66
C ALA A 164 1.02 -10.28 11.10
N LEU A 165 0.47 -9.45 11.98
CA LEU A 165 -0.19 -8.18 11.61
C LEU A 165 0.82 -7.23 10.96
N MET A 166 1.98 -7.00 11.58
CA MET A 166 3.01 -6.12 11.01
C MET A 166 3.64 -6.68 9.75
N LEU A 167 3.67 -8.01 9.57
CA LEU A 167 4.07 -8.61 8.30
C LEU A 167 3.07 -8.30 7.18
N SER A 168 1.77 -8.28 7.48
CA SER A 168 0.73 -7.85 6.52
C SER A 168 0.92 -6.37 6.13
N TRP A 169 1.17 -5.51 7.12
CA TRP A 169 1.53 -4.10 6.87
C TRP A 169 2.81 -3.97 6.02
N LEU A 170 3.86 -4.75 6.29
CA LEU A 170 5.09 -4.72 5.51
C LEU A 170 4.85 -5.09 4.04
N PHE A 171 4.08 -6.15 3.78
CA PHE A 171 3.77 -6.57 2.41
C PHE A 171 2.99 -5.50 1.66
N HIS A 172 1.99 -4.93 2.32
CA HIS A 172 1.14 -3.91 1.74
C HIS A 172 1.92 -2.62 1.45
N THR A 173 2.63 -2.08 2.45
CA THR A 173 3.34 -0.80 2.35
C THR A 173 4.52 -0.83 1.38
N VAL A 174 5.19 -1.98 1.21
CA VAL A 174 6.17 -2.15 0.13
C VAL A 174 5.49 -2.04 -1.24
N GLY A 175 4.27 -2.55 -1.40
CA GLY A 175 3.48 -2.31 -2.62
C GLY A 175 3.14 -0.83 -2.80
N ASP A 176 2.58 -0.20 -1.77
CA ASP A 176 2.16 1.21 -1.78
C ASP A 176 3.29 2.13 -2.20
N ILE A 177 4.48 2.00 -1.60
CA ILE A 177 5.55 2.95 -1.85
C ILE A 177 6.14 2.86 -3.27
N HIS A 178 5.91 1.75 -3.98
CA HIS A 178 6.26 1.62 -5.40
C HIS A 178 5.18 2.21 -6.33
N GLN A 179 4.03 2.62 -5.78
CA GLN A 179 3.04 3.42 -6.48
C GLN A 179 3.43 4.91 -6.41
N PRO A 180 3.78 5.58 -7.53
CA PRO A 180 4.33 6.94 -7.49
C PRO A 180 3.48 7.97 -6.73
N LEU A 181 2.16 7.95 -6.90
CA LEU A 181 1.20 8.84 -6.25
C LEU A 181 0.98 8.54 -4.75
N HIS A 182 1.49 7.43 -4.21
CA HIS A 182 1.58 7.22 -2.75
C HIS A 182 2.86 7.84 -2.15
N SER A 183 3.76 8.36 -2.99
CA SER A 183 5.05 8.91 -2.56
C SER A 183 5.18 10.41 -2.80
N THR A 184 4.14 11.06 -3.35
CA THR A 184 4.17 12.48 -3.68
C THR A 184 2.83 13.15 -3.45
N ALA A 185 2.85 14.45 -3.20
CA ALA A 185 1.68 15.32 -3.32
C ALA A 185 2.07 16.55 -4.14
N PHE A 186 1.24 16.89 -5.12
CA PHE A 186 1.47 18.03 -6.00
C PHE A 186 0.82 19.30 -5.43
N PHE A 187 1.59 20.39 -5.41
CA PHE A 187 1.21 21.69 -4.88
C PHE A 187 1.28 22.77 -5.96
N SER A 188 0.26 23.61 -6.02
CA SER A 188 0.22 24.81 -6.86
C SER A 188 -0.73 25.82 -6.24
N ARG A 189 -0.41 27.11 -6.31
CA ARG A 189 -1.24 28.16 -5.69
C ARG A 189 -2.67 28.19 -6.25
N GLU A 190 -2.80 27.94 -7.55
CA GLU A 190 -4.09 28.08 -8.25
C GLU A 190 -4.94 26.81 -8.16
N LEU A 191 -4.32 25.64 -8.34
CA LEU A 191 -5.05 24.37 -8.43
C LEU A 191 -5.09 23.61 -7.11
N PHE A 192 -3.96 23.55 -6.39
CA PHE A 192 -3.76 22.65 -5.25
C PHE A 192 -2.97 23.31 -4.11
N PRO A 193 -3.49 24.38 -3.47
CA PRO A 193 -2.75 25.10 -2.41
C PRO A 193 -2.52 24.25 -1.16
N HIS A 194 -3.25 23.14 -1.00
CA HIS A 194 -3.13 22.18 0.10
C HIS A 194 -2.75 20.77 -0.38
N GLY A 195 -2.11 20.68 -1.54
CA GLY A 195 -1.76 19.41 -2.15
C GLY A 195 -2.94 18.76 -2.88
N ASP A 196 -2.60 17.95 -3.88
CA ASP A 196 -3.54 17.20 -4.72
C ASP A 196 -3.97 15.85 -4.11
N LYS A 197 -3.46 15.51 -2.92
CA LYS A 197 -3.64 14.23 -2.24
C LYS A 197 -3.15 13.03 -3.08
N GLY A 198 -1.95 13.12 -3.64
CA GLY A 198 -1.38 12.03 -4.46
C GLY A 198 -2.22 11.80 -5.71
N GLY A 199 -2.47 12.85 -6.48
CA GLY A 199 -3.28 12.81 -7.69
C GLY A 199 -4.80 12.67 -7.49
N ASN A 200 -5.32 12.41 -6.27
CA ASN A 200 -6.75 12.19 -6.06
C ASN A 200 -7.63 13.42 -6.39
N LYS A 201 -7.08 14.63 -6.34
CA LYS A 201 -7.78 15.87 -6.76
C LYS A 201 -7.59 16.19 -8.25
N VAL A 202 -6.70 15.50 -8.94
CA VAL A 202 -6.49 15.67 -10.39
C VAL A 202 -7.64 14.96 -11.11
N ARG A 203 -8.52 15.75 -11.73
CA ARG A 203 -9.62 15.20 -12.52
C ARG A 203 -9.06 14.75 -13.87
N SER A 204 -9.11 13.45 -14.14
CA SER A 204 -9.02 12.97 -15.52
C SER A 204 -10.41 13.09 -16.17
N SER A 205 -10.46 13.71 -17.35
CA SER A 205 -11.65 13.58 -18.20
C SER A 205 -11.75 12.11 -18.61
N ARG A 206 -12.88 11.46 -18.29
CA ARG A 206 -13.26 10.27 -19.06
C ARG A 206 -13.50 10.76 -20.49
N LEU A 207 -12.55 10.46 -21.38
CA LEU A 207 -12.76 10.54 -22.82
C LEU A 207 -13.39 9.24 -23.29
#